data_AF-A0A2C9CFJ1-F1
#
_entry.id   AF-A0A2C9CFJ1-F1
#
_cell.length_a   1.000
_cell.length_b   1.000
_cell.length_c   1.000
_cell.angle_alpha   90.00
_cell.angle_beta   90.00
_cell.angle_gamma   90.00
#
_symmetry.space_group_name_H-M   'P 1'
#
loop_
_entity.id
_entity.type
_entity.pdbx_description
1 polymer ?
#
loop_
_entity_poly.entity_id
_entity_poly.type
_entity_poly.pdbx_seq_one_letter_code
_entity_poly.pdbx_strand_id
1 'polypeptide(L)'
;MNKLMELYRDRIVGAISGLDRIRFRGTLRWLASERGMGTFMNQARILLKDFSGWVNGLTAQVRDSCESRAKDLGIEVRYLMSSGVDKEKLARQIAADKRITEGSICLLSVVEPCIAPMVKGNKASKKLELVMAPRKCVFVYHYFNDPVFGFGHVRIQSWAPFNIFICLNGRHWLERQLQKQGIDYVKDGNCFVRIEDIAAAQVLLHEQLKTDWAKLLNGLALGSCPALSQILRPLEPEYYWSADETEWATDIMFKSVEALEELFPSFVHHAMRVCDSSSVMKYLGRRNLAGAAP
;
A
#
# COMPACT_ATOMS: atom_id res chain seq x y z
N MET A 1 -1.31 27.64 0.89
CA MET A 1 -0.74 27.64 -0.47
C MET A 1 -0.86 29.02 -1.13
N ASN A 2 -2.07 29.59 -1.26
CA ASN A 2 -2.31 30.86 -1.98
C ASN A 2 -1.37 32.00 -1.57
N LYS A 3 -1.18 32.21 -0.26
CA LYS A 3 -0.30 33.28 0.24
C LYS A 3 1.18 33.10 -0.14
N LEU A 4 1.67 31.87 -0.23
CA LEU A 4 3.05 31.58 -0.68
C LEU A 4 3.19 31.90 -2.18
N MET A 5 2.21 31.45 -2.98
CA MET A 5 2.17 31.71 -4.41
C MET A 5 2.04 33.22 -4.72
N GLU A 6 1.28 33.95 -3.91
CA GLU A 6 1.15 35.41 -4.01
C GLU A 6 2.46 36.13 -3.66
N LEU A 7 3.10 35.74 -2.55
CA LEU A 7 4.34 36.37 -2.07
C LEU A 7 5.54 36.14 -3.00
N TYR A 8 5.61 34.99 -3.67
CA TYR A 8 6.74 34.60 -4.51
C TYR A 8 6.36 34.38 -5.98
N ARG A 9 5.33 35.08 -6.48
CA ARG A 9 4.84 34.98 -7.87
C ARG A 9 5.90 35.27 -8.93
N ASP A 10 6.90 36.06 -8.58
CA ASP A 10 8.03 36.42 -9.42
C ASP A 10 9.08 35.30 -9.49
N ARG A 11 9.09 34.37 -8.52
CA ARG A 11 10.05 33.26 -8.40
C ARG A 11 9.44 31.88 -8.68
N ILE A 12 8.13 31.72 -8.57
CA ILE A 12 7.42 30.45 -8.77
C ILE A 12 6.72 30.42 -10.14
N VAL A 13 6.82 29.31 -10.85
CA VAL A 13 6.12 29.02 -12.13
C VAL A 13 4.70 28.54 -11.87
N GLY A 14 4.56 27.62 -10.91
CA GLY A 14 3.27 27.06 -10.51
C GLY A 14 3.44 26.01 -9.42
N ALA A 15 2.32 25.37 -9.06
CA ALA A 15 2.34 24.27 -8.12
C ALA A 15 1.23 23.26 -8.46
N ILE A 16 1.47 22.00 -8.11
CA ILE A 16 0.45 20.95 -8.16
C ILE A 16 0.29 20.31 -6.79
N SER A 17 -0.94 19.99 -6.41
CA SER A 17 -1.27 19.36 -5.12
C SER A 17 -2.11 18.12 -5.35
N GLY A 18 -1.74 17.00 -4.72
CA GLY A 18 -2.47 15.75 -4.92
C GLY A 18 -1.98 14.62 -4.06
N LEU A 19 -2.53 13.44 -4.33
CA LEU A 19 -2.10 12.20 -3.70
C LEU A 19 -0.62 11.93 -4.04
N ASP A 20 0.12 11.53 -3.02
CA ASP A 20 1.48 11.04 -3.15
C ASP A 20 1.54 9.56 -2.77
N ARG A 21 1.63 9.27 -1.47
CA ARG A 21 1.56 7.89 -0.99
C ARG A 21 0.12 7.46 -0.83
N ILE A 22 -0.23 6.30 -1.39
CA ILE A 22 -1.59 5.76 -1.29
C ILE A 22 -1.49 4.31 -0.78
N ARG A 23 -1.92 4.07 0.46
CA ARG A 23 -1.98 2.72 1.03
C ARG A 23 -3.37 2.42 1.55
N PHE A 24 -3.97 1.38 0.99
CA PHE A 24 -5.25 0.86 1.43
C PHE A 24 -5.08 -0.47 2.16
N ARG A 25 -5.99 -0.73 3.10
CA ARG A 25 -6.13 -2.01 3.78
C ARG A 25 -7.52 -2.58 3.51
N GLY A 26 -7.56 -3.79 2.95
CA GLY A 26 -8.74 -4.61 2.81
C GLY A 26 -8.89 -5.51 4.02
N THR A 27 -10.01 -5.39 4.73
CA THR A 27 -10.29 -6.17 5.93
C THR A 27 -11.61 -6.93 5.79
N LEU A 28 -11.55 -8.25 5.96
CA LEU A 28 -12.76 -9.07 6.15
C LEU A 28 -13.24 -8.90 7.59
N ARG A 29 -14.15 -7.94 7.83
CA ARG A 29 -14.55 -7.50 9.18
C ARG A 29 -15.06 -8.63 10.07
N TRP A 30 -15.73 -9.62 9.47
CA TRP A 30 -16.17 -10.82 10.17
C TRP A 30 -14.99 -11.57 10.77
N LEU A 31 -13.88 -11.71 10.06
CA LEU A 31 -12.73 -12.48 10.55
C LEU A 31 -11.78 -11.64 11.43
N ALA A 32 -11.92 -10.31 11.43
CA ALA A 32 -10.96 -9.38 12.03
C ALA A 32 -11.12 -9.14 13.54
N SER A 33 -12.09 -9.78 14.20
CA SER A 33 -12.29 -9.71 15.64
C SER A 33 -12.68 -11.07 16.22
N GLU A 34 -12.47 -11.29 17.51
CA GLU A 34 -12.85 -12.54 18.19
C GLU A 34 -14.34 -12.83 18.05
N ARG A 35 -15.17 -11.82 18.32
CA ARG A 35 -16.63 -11.92 18.21
C ARG A 35 -17.08 -12.19 16.78
N GLY A 36 -16.53 -11.45 15.81
CA GLY A 36 -16.86 -11.64 14.40
C GLY A 36 -16.47 -13.05 13.93
N MET A 37 -15.26 -13.49 14.25
CA MET A 37 -14.75 -14.79 13.80
C MET A 37 -15.54 -15.92 14.45
N GLY A 38 -15.88 -15.79 15.74
CA GLY A 38 -16.79 -16.73 16.40
C GLY A 38 -18.17 -16.79 15.72
N THR A 39 -18.71 -15.65 15.29
CA THR A 39 -19.99 -15.59 14.56
C THR A 39 -19.88 -16.26 13.19
N PHE A 40 -18.81 -15.97 12.44
CA PHE A 40 -18.52 -16.60 11.16
C PHE A 40 -18.44 -18.13 11.30
N MET A 41 -17.61 -18.60 12.24
CA MET A 41 -17.42 -20.03 12.46
C MET A 41 -18.72 -20.73 12.85
N ASN A 42 -19.55 -20.12 13.70
CA ASN A 42 -20.84 -20.68 14.07
C ASN A 42 -21.76 -20.82 12.85
N GLN A 43 -21.88 -19.78 12.03
CA GLN A 43 -22.71 -19.82 10.82
C GLN A 43 -22.18 -20.82 9.79
N ALA A 44 -20.86 -20.92 9.64
CA ALA A 44 -20.19 -21.91 8.78
C ALA A 44 -20.14 -23.32 9.39
N ARG A 45 -20.70 -23.53 10.59
CA ARG A 45 -20.69 -24.79 11.34
C ARG A 45 -19.29 -25.37 11.59
N ILE A 46 -18.30 -24.51 11.78
CA ILE A 46 -16.91 -24.88 12.07
C ILE A 46 -16.71 -24.95 13.58
N LEU A 47 -16.35 -26.14 14.08
CA LEU A 47 -16.06 -26.33 15.50
C LEU A 47 -14.66 -25.79 15.85
N LEU A 48 -14.49 -25.31 17.08
CA LEU A 48 -13.19 -24.78 17.54
C LEU A 48 -12.05 -25.81 17.46
N LYS A 49 -12.35 -27.10 17.64
CA LYS A 49 -11.36 -28.20 17.51
C LYS A 49 -10.87 -28.38 16.06
N ASP A 50 -11.69 -28.02 15.08
CA ASP A 50 -11.41 -28.19 13.65
C ASP A 50 -10.81 -26.91 13.04
N PHE A 51 -10.74 -25.82 13.81
CA PHE A 51 -10.23 -24.52 13.39
C PHE A 51 -8.88 -24.62 12.68
N SER A 52 -7.94 -25.35 13.26
CA SER A 52 -6.58 -25.48 12.72
C SER A 52 -6.59 -26.13 11.33
N GLY A 53 -7.32 -27.22 11.15
CA GLY A 53 -7.42 -27.89 9.85
C GLY A 53 -8.08 -26.99 8.80
N TRP A 54 -9.18 -26.34 9.18
CA TRP A 54 -9.91 -25.41 8.32
C TRP A 54 -9.02 -24.27 7.81
N VAL A 55 -8.40 -23.51 8.73
CA VAL A 55 -7.62 -22.33 8.35
C VAL A 55 -6.32 -22.68 7.62
N ASN A 56 -5.71 -23.84 7.90
CA ASN A 56 -4.55 -24.34 7.14
C ASN A 56 -4.95 -24.67 5.70
N GLY A 57 -6.11 -25.30 5.49
CA GLY A 57 -6.65 -25.54 4.15
C GLY A 57 -6.86 -24.25 3.36
N LEU A 58 -7.47 -23.24 3.98
CA LEU A 58 -7.63 -21.92 3.35
C LEU A 58 -6.29 -21.23 3.06
N THR A 59 -5.34 -21.36 3.98
CA THR A 59 -3.99 -20.79 3.80
C THR A 59 -3.28 -21.42 2.60
N ALA A 60 -3.38 -22.74 2.44
CA ALA A 60 -2.85 -23.44 1.26
C ALA A 60 -3.54 -22.94 -0.02
N GLN A 61 -4.88 -22.89 -0.03
CA GLN A 61 -5.64 -22.42 -1.18
C GLN A 61 -5.25 -21.00 -1.63
N VAL A 62 -5.07 -20.07 -0.69
CA VAL A 62 -4.63 -18.70 -0.99
C VAL A 62 -3.23 -18.69 -1.60
N ARG A 63 -2.29 -19.44 -1.01
CA ARG A 63 -0.90 -19.52 -1.49
C ARG A 63 -0.81 -20.15 -2.87
N ASP A 64 -1.46 -21.29 -3.06
CA ASP A 64 -1.49 -22.01 -4.33
C ASP A 64 -2.13 -21.14 -5.43
N SER A 65 -3.18 -20.38 -5.09
CA SER A 65 -3.81 -19.46 -6.03
C SER A 65 -2.89 -18.31 -6.43
N CYS A 66 -2.14 -17.72 -5.50
CA CYS A 66 -1.16 -16.69 -5.82
C CYS A 66 -0.03 -17.24 -6.70
N GLU A 67 0.50 -18.42 -6.37
CA GLU A 67 1.58 -19.06 -7.12
C GLU A 67 1.14 -19.48 -8.51
N SER A 68 -0.08 -20.04 -8.66
CA SER A 68 -0.67 -20.35 -9.96
C SER A 68 -0.85 -19.08 -10.78
N ARG A 69 -1.38 -18.01 -10.17
CA ARG A 69 -1.55 -16.73 -10.87
C ARG A 69 -0.22 -16.15 -11.34
N ALA A 70 0.84 -16.27 -10.55
CA ALA A 70 2.17 -15.85 -10.95
C ALA A 70 2.71 -16.67 -12.14
N LYS A 71 2.46 -17.99 -12.17
CA LYS A 71 2.80 -18.84 -13.32
C LYS A 71 2.04 -18.41 -14.58
N ASP A 72 0.75 -18.13 -14.46
CA ASP A 72 -0.09 -17.67 -15.60
C ASP A 72 0.41 -16.32 -16.15
N LEU A 73 0.90 -15.45 -15.28
CA LEU A 73 1.48 -14.16 -15.64
C LEU A 73 2.94 -14.26 -16.13
N GLY A 74 3.57 -15.44 -16.06
CA GLY A 74 4.96 -15.64 -16.44
C GLY A 74 5.97 -14.90 -15.55
N ILE A 75 5.59 -14.53 -14.32
CA ILE A 75 6.43 -13.77 -13.41
C ILE A 75 7.20 -14.66 -12.44
N GLU A 76 8.31 -14.16 -11.95
CA GLU A 76 9.14 -14.91 -11.01
C GLU A 76 8.49 -15.01 -9.63
N VAL A 77 8.52 -16.22 -9.07
CA VAL A 77 8.09 -16.52 -7.71
C VAL A 77 9.33 -16.75 -6.85
N ARG A 78 9.48 -16.00 -5.75
CA ARG A 78 10.62 -16.12 -4.84
C ARG A 78 10.20 -16.11 -3.38
N TYR A 79 10.57 -17.14 -2.64
CA TYR A 79 10.46 -17.14 -1.18
C TYR A 79 11.69 -16.49 -0.54
N LEU A 80 11.48 -15.51 0.34
CA LEU A 80 12.52 -14.78 1.04
C LEU A 80 12.72 -15.34 2.45
N MET A 81 13.97 -15.61 2.80
CA MET A 81 14.34 -16.17 4.10
C MET A 81 14.29 -15.15 5.25
N SER A 82 14.27 -13.86 4.94
CA SER A 82 14.27 -12.79 5.93
C SER A 82 13.24 -11.71 5.57
N SER A 83 12.47 -11.29 6.57
CA SER A 83 11.54 -10.15 6.45
C SER A 83 12.25 -8.81 6.30
N GLY A 84 13.53 -8.73 6.68
CA GLY A 84 14.35 -7.51 6.59
C GLY A 84 14.87 -7.19 5.20
N VAL A 85 14.64 -8.07 4.20
CA VAL A 85 14.96 -7.77 2.80
C VAL A 85 14.09 -6.62 2.31
N ASP A 86 14.71 -5.63 1.67
CA ASP A 86 14.00 -4.56 0.96
C ASP A 86 13.37 -5.12 -0.32
N LYS A 87 12.08 -5.46 -0.19
CA LYS A 87 11.28 -6.09 -1.23
C LYS A 87 11.03 -5.16 -2.41
N GLU A 88 10.90 -3.86 -2.17
CA GLU A 88 10.70 -2.89 -3.23
C GLU A 88 11.97 -2.75 -4.07
N LYS A 89 13.12 -2.59 -3.42
CA LYS A 89 14.42 -2.55 -4.12
C LYS A 89 14.63 -3.82 -4.94
N LEU A 90 14.33 -4.99 -4.36
CA LEU A 90 14.43 -6.26 -5.05
C LEU A 90 13.49 -6.34 -6.27
N ALA A 91 12.23 -5.92 -6.13
CA ALA A 91 11.28 -5.89 -7.24
C ALA A 91 11.73 -4.95 -8.37
N ARG A 92 12.29 -3.78 -8.03
CA ARG A 92 12.85 -2.84 -9.02
C ARG A 92 14.07 -3.42 -9.74
N GLN A 93 14.95 -4.15 -9.03
CA GLN A 93 16.06 -4.87 -9.64
C GLN A 93 15.56 -5.94 -10.63
N ILE A 94 14.58 -6.76 -10.22
CA ILE A 94 13.98 -7.78 -11.10
C ILE A 94 13.36 -7.13 -12.35
N ALA A 95 12.65 -6.02 -12.19
CA ALA A 95 12.07 -5.28 -13.32
C ALA A 95 13.15 -4.77 -14.29
N ALA A 96 14.26 -4.23 -13.77
CA ALA A 96 15.38 -3.76 -14.59
C ALA A 96 16.08 -4.91 -15.33
N ASP A 97 16.43 -5.98 -14.62
CA ASP A 97 17.14 -7.15 -15.17
C ASP A 97 16.34 -7.81 -16.30
N LYS A 98 15.01 -7.88 -16.14
CA LYS A 98 14.09 -8.48 -17.13
C LYS A 98 13.50 -7.47 -18.11
N ARG A 99 13.91 -6.19 -18.04
CA ARG A 99 13.41 -5.09 -18.87
C ARG A 99 11.88 -4.97 -18.87
N ILE A 100 11.25 -5.22 -17.72
CA ILE A 100 9.81 -5.09 -17.54
C ILE A 100 9.50 -3.60 -17.35
N THR A 101 8.97 -2.98 -18.39
CA THR A 101 8.55 -1.57 -18.36
C THR A 101 7.08 -1.43 -17.96
N GLU A 102 6.26 -2.46 -18.17
CA GLU A 102 4.83 -2.48 -17.84
C GLU A 102 4.36 -3.90 -17.49
N GLY A 103 3.34 -3.99 -16.62
CA GLY A 103 2.73 -5.24 -16.19
C GLY A 103 3.26 -5.79 -14.88
N SER A 104 2.96 -7.06 -14.61
CA SER A 104 3.39 -7.77 -13.40
C SER A 104 4.90 -8.00 -13.39
N ILE A 105 5.54 -7.85 -12.23
CA ILE A 105 7.01 -7.95 -12.08
C ILE A 105 7.40 -9.27 -11.43
N CYS A 106 6.94 -9.51 -10.20
CA CYS A 106 7.30 -10.69 -9.42
C CYS A 106 6.32 -10.95 -8.28
N LEU A 107 6.33 -12.20 -7.81
CA LEU A 107 5.67 -12.65 -6.60
C LEU A 107 6.72 -12.99 -5.54
N LEU A 108 6.77 -12.21 -4.46
CA LEU A 108 7.67 -12.46 -3.33
C LEU A 108 6.86 -13.01 -2.15
N SER A 109 7.35 -14.05 -1.49
CA SER A 109 6.71 -14.60 -0.29
C SER A 109 7.66 -14.56 0.90
N VAL A 110 7.19 -14.21 2.09
CA VAL A 110 8.06 -14.10 3.28
C VAL A 110 7.27 -14.31 4.57
N VAL A 111 7.91 -14.81 5.62
CA VAL A 111 7.28 -14.92 6.94
C VAL A 111 7.39 -13.60 7.69
N GLU A 112 6.25 -13.04 8.10
CA GLU A 112 6.18 -11.76 8.84
C GLU A 112 5.22 -11.86 10.04
N PRO A 113 5.41 -11.02 11.08
CA PRO A 113 4.51 -10.96 12.22
C PRO A 113 3.14 -10.38 11.81
N CYS A 114 2.08 -10.87 12.45
CA CYS A 114 0.70 -10.41 12.28
C CYS A 114 -0.13 -10.68 13.54
N ILE A 115 -1.28 -10.01 13.66
CA ILE A 115 -2.33 -10.37 14.62
C ILE A 115 -3.35 -11.23 13.89
N ALA A 116 -3.69 -12.37 14.46
CA ALA A 116 -4.54 -13.35 13.82
C ALA A 116 -5.32 -14.19 14.84
N PRO A 117 -6.45 -14.79 14.42
CA PRO A 117 -7.23 -15.68 15.25
C PRO A 117 -6.48 -16.98 15.52
N MET A 118 -6.59 -17.44 16.76
CA MET A 118 -6.03 -18.69 17.27
C MET A 118 -7.02 -19.34 18.24
N VAL A 119 -7.09 -20.66 18.23
CA VAL A 119 -7.81 -21.41 19.26
C VAL A 119 -6.81 -21.84 20.33
N LYS A 120 -7.09 -21.50 21.59
CA LYS A 120 -6.29 -21.87 22.76
C LYS A 120 -7.17 -22.61 23.77
N GLY A 121 -6.58 -23.55 24.49
CA GLY A 121 -7.24 -24.17 25.65
C GLY A 121 -7.15 -23.25 26.86
N ASN A 122 -8.29 -23.00 27.52
CA ASN A 122 -8.34 -22.30 28.79
C ASN A 122 -8.39 -23.32 29.94
N LYS A 123 -7.36 -23.29 30.80
CA LYS A 123 -7.21 -24.24 31.92
C LYS A 123 -8.27 -24.07 33.00
N ALA A 124 -8.73 -22.83 33.24
CA ALA A 124 -9.73 -22.53 34.26
C ALA A 124 -11.12 -22.97 33.80
N SER A 125 -11.52 -22.62 32.58
CA SER A 125 -12.83 -23.00 32.03
C SER A 125 -12.88 -24.43 31.48
N LYS A 126 -11.72 -25.09 31.31
CA LYS A 126 -11.53 -26.39 30.65
C LYS A 126 -12.14 -26.44 29.24
N LYS A 127 -12.19 -25.30 28.56
CA LYS A 127 -12.80 -25.15 27.23
C LYS A 127 -11.79 -24.59 26.22
N LEU A 128 -12.08 -24.80 24.94
CA LEU A 128 -11.40 -24.11 23.85
C LEU A 128 -11.97 -22.69 23.71
N GLU A 129 -11.08 -21.73 23.50
CA GLU A 129 -11.42 -20.32 23.33
C GLU A 129 -10.72 -19.78 22.08
N LEU A 130 -11.44 -18.95 21.33
CA LEU A 130 -10.93 -18.24 20.17
C LEU A 130 -10.40 -16.88 20.62
N VAL A 131 -9.14 -16.59 20.31
CA VAL A 131 -8.48 -15.34 20.68
C VAL A 131 -7.74 -14.73 19.49
N MET A 132 -7.66 -13.40 19.43
CA MET A 132 -6.76 -12.70 18.52
C MET A 132 -5.39 -12.55 19.19
N ALA A 133 -4.35 -13.10 18.57
CA ALA A 133 -3.02 -13.10 19.17
C ALA A 133 -1.92 -12.81 18.14
N PRO A 134 -0.76 -12.28 18.59
CA PRO A 134 0.43 -12.21 17.76
C PRO A 134 0.86 -13.59 17.26
N ARG A 135 1.12 -13.69 15.96
CA ARG A 135 1.70 -14.86 15.30
C ARG A 135 2.63 -14.44 14.17
N LYS A 136 3.19 -15.43 13.49
CA LYS A 136 3.78 -15.27 12.18
C LYS A 136 2.96 -16.02 11.13
N CYS A 137 2.93 -15.49 9.91
CA CYS A 137 2.42 -16.19 8.75
C CYS A 137 3.18 -15.77 7.49
N VAL A 138 2.98 -16.49 6.40
CA VAL A 138 3.52 -16.10 5.10
C VAL A 138 2.70 -14.94 4.56
N PHE A 139 3.34 -13.86 4.19
CA PHE A 139 2.77 -12.81 3.36
C PHE A 139 3.23 -13.00 1.93
N VAL A 140 2.32 -12.77 1.00
CA VAL A 140 2.58 -12.82 -0.44
C VAL A 140 2.51 -11.40 -0.98
N TYR A 141 3.51 -11.00 -1.76
CA TYR A 141 3.64 -9.69 -2.38
C TYR A 141 3.65 -9.86 -3.89
N HIS A 142 2.66 -9.30 -4.56
CA HIS A 142 2.65 -9.18 -6.01
C HIS A 142 3.03 -7.75 -6.38
N TYR A 143 4.23 -7.58 -6.94
CA TYR A 143 4.72 -6.30 -7.46
C TYR A 143 4.39 -6.16 -8.94
N PHE A 144 4.05 -4.95 -9.35
CA PHE A 144 3.69 -4.61 -10.73
C PHE A 144 4.15 -3.19 -11.09
N ASN A 145 4.20 -2.91 -12.39
CA ASN A 145 4.29 -1.56 -12.95
C ASN A 145 3.12 -1.36 -13.90
N ASP A 146 1.99 -0.89 -13.38
CA ASP A 146 0.75 -0.82 -14.13
C ASP A 146 0.76 0.31 -15.17
N PRO A 147 0.17 0.12 -16.36
CA PRO A 147 0.14 1.14 -17.41
C PRO A 147 -0.69 2.38 -17.05
N VAL A 148 -1.53 2.34 -16.00
CA VAL A 148 -2.37 3.46 -15.55
C VAL A 148 -1.76 4.16 -14.34
N PHE A 149 -1.45 3.43 -13.26
CA PHE A 149 -0.97 4.04 -12.01
C PHE A 149 0.52 3.80 -11.70
N GLY A 150 1.23 3.06 -12.55
CA GLY A 150 2.66 2.81 -12.41
C GLY A 150 3.02 1.77 -11.34
N PHE A 151 4.22 1.92 -10.77
CA PHE A 151 4.78 0.95 -9.84
C PHE A 151 3.99 0.87 -8.52
N GLY A 152 3.65 -0.34 -8.09
CA GLY A 152 2.94 -0.61 -6.84
C GLY A 152 2.97 -2.08 -6.46
N HIS A 153 2.25 -2.44 -5.40
CA HIS A 153 2.12 -3.83 -4.99
C HIS A 153 0.82 -4.16 -4.25
N VAL A 154 0.43 -5.43 -4.34
CA VAL A 154 -0.56 -6.07 -3.45
C VAL A 154 0.17 -6.97 -2.46
N ARG A 155 -0.06 -6.78 -1.16
CA ARG A 155 0.44 -7.62 -0.06
C ARG A 155 -0.74 -8.35 0.58
N ILE A 156 -0.71 -9.68 0.55
CA ILE A 156 -1.77 -10.56 1.03
C ILE A 156 -1.26 -11.34 2.24
N GLN A 157 -1.97 -11.26 3.36
CA GLN A 157 -1.78 -12.14 4.50
C GLN A 157 -2.34 -13.53 4.15
N SER A 158 -1.51 -14.57 4.06
CA SER A 158 -2.00 -15.91 3.69
C SER A 158 -2.84 -16.58 4.79
N TRP A 159 -2.72 -16.13 6.04
CA TRP A 159 -3.49 -16.64 7.17
C TRP A 159 -4.69 -15.75 7.49
N ALA A 160 -5.76 -16.31 8.08
CA ALA A 160 -6.89 -15.53 8.58
C ALA A 160 -6.43 -14.32 9.43
N PRO A 161 -7.02 -13.12 9.29
CA PRO A 161 -8.24 -12.82 8.57
C PRO A 161 -8.02 -12.47 7.09
N PHE A 162 -6.90 -12.87 6.48
CA PHE A 162 -6.60 -12.63 5.06
C PHE A 162 -6.60 -11.14 4.69
N ASN A 163 -6.02 -10.31 5.57
CA ASN A 163 -5.88 -8.88 5.31
C ASN A 163 -5.08 -8.65 4.02
N ILE A 164 -5.51 -7.65 3.25
CA ILE A 164 -4.84 -7.21 2.04
C ILE A 164 -4.37 -5.78 2.24
N PHE A 165 -3.16 -5.49 1.77
CA PHE A 165 -2.63 -4.13 1.74
C PHE A 165 -2.23 -3.82 0.30
N ILE A 166 -2.71 -2.70 -0.23
CA ILE A 166 -2.37 -2.26 -1.58
C ILE A 166 -1.65 -0.93 -1.45
N CYS A 167 -0.45 -0.84 -2.02
CA CYS A 167 0.32 0.39 -2.06
C CYS A 167 0.47 0.87 -3.51
N LEU A 168 0.04 2.10 -3.74
CA LEU A 168 0.15 2.84 -4.99
C LEU A 168 0.85 4.19 -4.73
N ASN A 169 1.24 4.88 -5.80
CA ASN A 169 1.84 6.20 -5.73
C ASN A 169 1.12 7.14 -6.72
N GLY A 170 0.55 8.23 -6.20
CA GLY A 170 -0.23 9.20 -6.97
C GLY A 170 0.61 10.02 -7.96
N ARG A 171 1.91 10.20 -7.69
CA ARG A 171 2.86 10.84 -8.60
C ARG A 171 3.26 9.93 -9.75
N HIS A 172 3.42 8.63 -9.51
CA HIS A 172 3.61 7.63 -10.57
C HIS A 172 2.36 7.53 -11.45
N TRP A 173 1.18 7.62 -10.85
CA TRP A 173 -0.06 7.67 -11.61
C TRP A 173 -0.14 8.92 -12.48
N LEU A 174 0.11 10.11 -11.91
CA LEU A 174 0.17 11.34 -12.68
C LEU A 174 1.17 11.23 -13.84
N GLU A 175 2.35 10.69 -13.57
CA GLU A 175 3.40 10.48 -14.58
C GLU A 175 2.89 9.67 -15.78
N ARG A 176 2.20 8.55 -15.55
CA ARG A 176 1.59 7.75 -16.62
C ARG A 176 0.51 8.50 -17.39
N GLN A 177 -0.26 9.36 -16.73
CA GLN A 177 -1.27 10.18 -17.39
C GLN A 177 -0.66 11.30 -18.25
N LEU A 178 0.39 11.96 -17.76
CA LEU A 178 1.13 12.97 -18.53
C LEU A 178 1.75 12.35 -19.79
N GLN A 179 2.39 11.18 -19.66
CA GLN A 179 2.92 10.44 -20.81
C GLN A 179 1.85 10.10 -21.84
N LYS A 180 0.66 9.67 -21.41
CA LYS A 180 -0.47 9.35 -22.31
C LYS A 180 -1.03 10.59 -23.01
N GLN A 181 -1.02 11.74 -22.35
CA GLN A 181 -1.47 13.00 -22.93
C GLN A 181 -0.38 13.72 -23.74
N GLY A 182 0.87 13.22 -23.72
CA GLY A 182 1.99 13.86 -24.40
C GLY A 182 2.40 15.19 -23.76
N ILE A 183 2.18 15.37 -22.46
CA ILE A 183 2.57 16.58 -21.72
C ILE A 183 4.00 16.40 -21.23
N ASP A 184 4.90 17.29 -21.63
CA ASP A 184 6.30 17.21 -21.21
C ASP A 184 6.48 17.54 -19.72
N TYR A 185 7.37 16.81 -19.07
CA TYR A 185 7.69 17.01 -17.67
C TYR A 185 9.15 16.67 -17.35
N VAL A 186 9.64 17.17 -16.21
CA VAL A 186 10.91 16.79 -15.60
C VAL A 186 10.65 16.44 -14.14
N LYS A 187 11.15 15.27 -13.74
CA LYS A 187 10.94 14.71 -12.41
C LYS A 187 12.28 14.43 -11.74
N ASP A 188 12.37 14.72 -10.45
CA ASP A 188 13.47 14.29 -9.59
C ASP A 188 12.91 13.44 -8.46
N GLY A 189 13.25 12.15 -8.48
CA GLY A 189 12.65 11.14 -7.61
C GLY A 189 11.13 11.11 -7.76
N ASN A 190 10.43 11.63 -6.75
CA ASN A 190 8.97 11.66 -6.68
C ASN A 190 8.36 13.05 -6.93
N CYS A 191 9.20 14.09 -7.06
CA CYS A 191 8.78 15.49 -7.20
C CYS A 191 8.83 15.94 -8.66
N PHE A 192 7.78 16.62 -9.13
CA PHE A 192 7.77 17.26 -10.44
C PHE A 192 8.40 18.65 -10.36
N VAL A 193 9.57 18.80 -10.99
CA VAL A 193 10.35 20.04 -11.01
C VAL A 193 9.89 20.96 -12.14
N ARG A 194 9.42 20.38 -13.25
CA ARG A 194 8.85 21.08 -14.39
C ARG A 194 7.70 20.27 -14.96
N ILE A 195 6.61 20.96 -15.30
CA ILE A 195 5.52 20.43 -16.12
C ILE A 195 5.17 21.50 -17.15
N GLU A 196 5.02 21.09 -18.40
CA GLU A 196 4.64 21.99 -19.50
C GLU A 196 3.26 22.63 -19.27
N ASP A 197 2.25 21.80 -19.00
CA ASP A 197 0.89 22.26 -18.66
C ASP A 197 0.54 21.87 -17.21
N ILE A 198 0.76 22.82 -16.30
CA ILE A 198 0.49 22.67 -14.87
C ILE A 198 -1.02 22.54 -14.60
N ALA A 199 -1.86 23.24 -15.37
CA ALA A 199 -3.30 23.22 -15.17
C ALA A 199 -3.88 21.85 -15.55
N ALA A 200 -3.48 21.30 -16.70
CA ALA A 200 -3.84 19.96 -17.11
C ALA A 200 -3.36 18.90 -16.11
N ALA A 201 -2.11 19.02 -15.62
CA ALA A 201 -1.59 18.11 -14.59
C ALA A 201 -2.40 18.15 -13.28
N GLN A 202 -2.85 19.34 -12.86
CA GLN A 202 -3.72 19.46 -11.68
C GLN A 202 -5.10 18.82 -11.90
N VAL A 203 -5.66 18.94 -13.11
CA VAL A 203 -6.92 18.25 -13.48
C VAL A 203 -6.74 16.74 -13.38
N LEU A 204 -5.66 16.19 -13.94
CA LEU A 204 -5.33 14.77 -13.86
C LEU A 204 -5.21 14.26 -12.42
N LEU A 205 -4.54 15.02 -11.55
CA LEU A 205 -4.48 14.69 -10.12
C LEU A 205 -5.85 14.69 -9.45
N HIS A 206 -6.72 15.65 -9.77
CA HIS A 206 -8.08 15.69 -9.23
C HIS A 206 -8.94 14.53 -9.74
N GLU A 207 -8.71 14.03 -10.94
CA GLU A 207 -9.41 12.85 -11.46
C GLU A 207 -9.13 11.60 -10.63
N GLN A 208 -7.93 11.46 -10.06
CA GLN A 208 -7.61 10.33 -9.17
C GLN A 208 -8.56 10.26 -7.97
N LEU A 209 -9.07 11.40 -7.48
CA LEU A 209 -10.01 11.48 -6.36
C LEU A 209 -11.41 10.97 -6.71
N LYS A 210 -11.74 10.90 -8.01
CA LYS A 210 -13.02 10.40 -8.52
C LYS A 210 -12.98 8.89 -8.83
N THR A 211 -11.87 8.23 -8.53
CA THR A 211 -11.70 6.79 -8.74
C THR A 211 -12.70 6.00 -7.90
N ASP A 212 -13.34 5.00 -8.52
CA ASP A 212 -14.02 3.93 -7.78
C ASP A 212 -12.96 3.03 -7.13
N TRP A 213 -12.52 3.44 -5.95
CA TRP A 213 -11.46 2.76 -5.20
C TRP A 213 -11.83 1.32 -4.88
N ALA A 214 -13.08 1.04 -4.51
CA ALA A 214 -13.49 -0.32 -4.14
C ALA A 214 -13.34 -1.27 -5.33
N LYS A 215 -13.82 -0.86 -6.51
CA LYS A 215 -13.69 -1.65 -7.75
C LYS A 215 -12.22 -1.86 -8.13
N LEU A 216 -11.41 -0.79 -8.10
CA LEU A 216 -9.98 -0.86 -8.44
C LEU A 216 -9.24 -1.81 -7.50
N LEU A 217 -9.41 -1.65 -6.19
CA LEU A 217 -8.72 -2.42 -5.16
C LEU A 217 -9.14 -3.89 -5.19
N ASN A 218 -10.43 -4.17 -5.39
CA ASN A 218 -10.92 -5.55 -5.60
C ASN A 218 -10.32 -6.17 -6.87
N GLY A 219 -10.22 -5.41 -7.96
CA GLY A 219 -9.58 -5.86 -9.20
C GLY A 219 -8.11 -6.26 -8.99
N LEU A 220 -7.34 -5.45 -8.26
CA LEU A 220 -5.94 -5.77 -7.94
C LEU A 220 -5.80 -6.96 -7.00
N ALA A 221 -6.66 -7.05 -5.98
CA ALA A 221 -6.67 -8.16 -5.04
C ALA A 221 -6.96 -9.50 -5.75
N LEU A 222 -8.06 -9.57 -6.51
CA LEU A 222 -8.48 -10.77 -7.25
C LEU A 222 -7.54 -11.09 -8.42
N GLY A 223 -6.99 -10.06 -9.06
CA GLY A 223 -5.96 -10.21 -10.09
C GLY A 223 -4.65 -10.81 -9.56
N SER A 224 -4.39 -10.68 -8.25
CA SER A 224 -3.23 -11.27 -7.57
C SER A 224 -3.53 -12.64 -6.96
N CYS A 225 -4.74 -12.83 -6.43
CA CYS A 225 -5.18 -14.09 -5.82
C CYS A 225 -6.67 -14.33 -6.14
N PRO A 226 -6.97 -15.05 -7.23
CA PRO A 226 -8.36 -15.33 -7.63
C PRO A 226 -9.19 -16.07 -6.56
N ALA A 227 -8.56 -16.93 -5.76
CA ALA A 227 -9.23 -17.70 -4.73
C ALA A 227 -9.87 -16.85 -3.61
N LEU A 228 -9.47 -15.59 -3.43
CA LEU A 228 -10.03 -14.70 -2.41
C LEU A 228 -11.57 -14.58 -2.48
N SER A 229 -12.14 -14.71 -3.69
CA SER A 229 -13.58 -14.68 -3.90
C SER A 229 -14.32 -15.93 -3.39
N GLN A 230 -13.61 -17.04 -3.14
CA GLN A 230 -14.22 -18.36 -2.89
C GLN A 230 -13.79 -19.00 -1.58
N ILE A 231 -12.66 -18.57 -0.99
CA ILE A 231 -12.08 -19.17 0.23
C ILE A 231 -13.00 -19.16 1.45
N LEU A 232 -14.08 -18.36 1.45
CA LEU A 232 -15.00 -18.23 2.58
C LEU A 232 -16.44 -18.57 2.23
N ARG A 233 -16.64 -19.37 1.18
CA ARG A 233 -17.96 -19.95 0.88
C ARG A 233 -18.49 -20.79 2.04
N PRO A 234 -19.82 -20.79 2.27
CA PRO A 234 -20.85 -20.10 1.48
C PRO A 234 -21.14 -18.66 1.92
N LEU A 235 -20.50 -18.14 2.97
CA LEU A 235 -20.85 -16.84 3.57
C LEU A 235 -20.32 -15.63 2.78
N GLU A 236 -19.31 -15.83 1.92
CA GLU A 236 -18.79 -14.86 0.94
C GLU A 236 -18.68 -13.40 1.46
N PRO A 237 -18.04 -13.15 2.62
CA PRO A 237 -17.90 -11.80 3.15
C PRO A 237 -17.04 -10.92 2.24
N GLU A 238 -17.48 -9.68 2.02
CA GLU A 238 -16.75 -8.71 1.21
C GLU A 238 -15.64 -7.99 1.98
N TYR A 239 -14.62 -7.55 1.25
CA TYR A 239 -13.55 -6.72 1.78
C TYR A 239 -14.03 -5.30 2.07
N TYR A 240 -13.88 -4.87 3.32
CA TYR A 240 -14.00 -3.47 3.69
C TYR A 240 -12.65 -2.77 3.48
N TRP A 241 -12.62 -1.78 2.59
CA TRP A 241 -11.43 -1.00 2.28
C TRP A 241 -11.33 0.25 3.15
N SER A 242 -10.19 0.46 3.78
CA SER A 242 -9.85 1.68 4.51
C SER A 242 -8.55 2.27 4.01
N ALA A 243 -8.48 3.60 3.88
CA ALA A 243 -7.23 4.33 3.66
C ALA A 243 -6.38 4.23 4.94
N ASP A 244 -5.36 3.36 4.92
CA ASP A 244 -4.52 3.02 6.07
C ASP A 244 -3.44 4.10 6.29
N GLU A 245 -2.75 4.46 5.20
CA GLU A 245 -1.77 5.54 5.17
C GLU A 245 -1.88 6.26 3.81
N THR A 246 -2.32 7.52 3.81
CA THR A 246 -2.37 8.35 2.61
C THR A 246 -1.69 9.69 2.84
N GLU A 247 -0.83 10.10 1.92
CA GLU A 247 -0.10 11.36 1.98
C GLU A 247 -0.57 12.30 0.88
N TRP A 248 -0.75 13.57 1.22
CA TRP A 248 -1.06 14.65 0.30
C TRP A 248 0.14 15.58 0.19
N ALA A 249 0.68 15.73 -1.01
CA ALA A 249 1.87 16.54 -1.26
C ALA A 249 1.58 17.69 -2.22
N THR A 250 2.36 18.76 -2.11
CA THR A 250 2.38 19.86 -3.07
C THR A 250 3.77 20.04 -3.63
N ASP A 251 3.87 19.96 -4.95
CA ASP A 251 5.11 20.16 -5.68
C ASP A 251 5.10 21.62 -6.16
N ILE A 252 6.11 22.39 -5.78
CA ILE A 252 6.23 23.81 -6.12
C ILE A 252 7.35 23.96 -7.14
N MET A 253 7.04 24.51 -8.30
CA MET A 253 7.97 24.64 -9.42
C MET A 253 8.54 26.05 -9.43
N PHE A 254 9.84 26.18 -9.15
CA PHE A 254 10.54 27.46 -9.17
C PHE A 254 11.04 27.80 -10.57
N LYS A 255 11.18 29.09 -10.88
CA LYS A 255 11.67 29.57 -12.18
C LYS A 255 13.15 29.26 -12.41
N SER A 256 13.93 29.19 -11.32
CA SER A 256 15.35 28.87 -11.36
C SER A 256 15.81 28.26 -10.04
N VAL A 257 16.99 27.63 -10.05
CA VAL A 257 17.61 27.06 -8.84
C VAL A 257 18.00 28.17 -7.87
N GLU A 258 18.55 29.27 -8.38
CA GLU A 258 18.99 30.42 -7.58
C GLU A 258 17.83 31.05 -6.81
N ALA A 259 16.64 31.09 -7.42
CA ALA A 259 15.44 31.57 -6.75
C ALA A 259 15.01 30.68 -5.57
N LEU A 260 15.20 29.36 -5.68
CA LEU A 260 14.96 28.45 -4.57
C LEU A 260 16.05 28.60 -3.50
N GLU A 261 17.32 28.68 -3.89
CA GLU A 261 18.45 28.82 -2.96
C GLU A 261 18.34 30.08 -2.09
N GLU A 262 17.89 31.19 -2.66
CA GLU A 262 17.66 32.45 -1.93
C GLU A 262 16.57 32.29 -0.85
N LEU A 263 15.52 31.51 -1.13
CA LEU A 263 14.37 31.34 -0.25
C LEU A 263 14.51 30.17 0.72
N PHE A 264 15.30 29.16 0.37
CA PHE A 264 15.39 27.89 1.09
C PHE A 264 15.80 28.06 2.56
N PRO A 265 16.80 28.89 2.93
CA PRO A 265 17.15 29.13 4.33
C PRO A 265 15.98 29.67 5.15
N SER A 266 15.19 30.58 4.56
CA SER A 266 14.00 31.14 5.20
C SER A 266 12.92 30.08 5.39
N PHE A 267 12.67 29.24 4.38
CA PHE A 267 11.72 28.13 4.48
C PHE A 267 12.13 27.12 5.55
N VAL A 268 13.40 26.72 5.60
CA VAL A 268 13.91 25.81 6.64
C VAL A 268 13.75 26.42 8.03
N HIS A 269 14.15 27.68 8.20
CA HIS A 269 14.03 28.36 9.49
C HIS A 269 12.58 28.53 9.93
N HIS A 270 11.66 28.83 9.00
CA HIS A 270 10.24 28.87 9.30
C HIS A 270 9.69 27.49 9.65
N ALA A 271 10.06 26.46 8.90
CA ALA A 271 9.70 25.08 9.18
C ALA A 271 10.18 24.66 10.57
N MET A 272 11.41 25.00 10.98
CA MET A 272 11.93 24.72 12.32
C MET A 272 11.18 25.44 13.45
N ARG A 273 10.62 26.63 13.18
CA ARG A 273 9.86 27.41 14.17
C ARG A 273 8.41 26.98 14.30
N VAL A 274 7.84 26.44 13.22
CA VAL A 274 6.38 26.17 13.12
C VAL A 274 6.07 24.68 13.16
N CYS A 275 6.96 23.82 12.65
CA CYS A 275 6.77 22.37 12.67
C CYS A 275 7.27 21.80 14.01
N ASP A 276 6.56 20.81 14.53
CA ASP A 276 7.01 20.07 15.69
C ASP A 276 8.19 19.13 15.32
N SER A 277 8.98 18.76 16.34
CA SER A 277 10.10 17.83 16.18
C SER A 277 9.67 16.50 15.54
N SER A 278 8.42 16.09 15.75
CA SER A 278 7.87 14.87 15.19
C SER A 278 7.68 14.93 13.68
N SER A 279 7.22 16.07 13.14
CA SER A 279 7.04 16.28 11.70
C SER A 279 8.38 16.38 10.97
N VAL A 280 9.37 17.05 11.57
CA VAL A 280 10.73 17.16 10.99
C VAL A 280 11.39 15.78 10.90
N MET A 281 11.26 14.96 11.94
CA MET A 281 11.88 13.63 11.98
C MET A 281 11.20 12.66 11.01
N LYS A 282 9.87 12.75 10.84
CA LYS A 282 9.14 12.00 9.81
C LYS A 282 9.61 12.38 8.40
N TYR A 283 9.81 13.67 8.13
CA TYR A 283 10.35 14.15 6.85
C TYR A 283 11.75 13.58 6.57
N LEU A 284 12.61 13.48 7.59
CA LEU A 284 13.93 12.83 7.50
C LEU A 284 13.87 11.30 7.50
N GLY A 285 12.70 10.70 7.30
CA GLY A 285 12.52 9.25 7.17
C GLY A 285 12.54 8.47 8.50
N ARG A 286 12.52 9.14 9.66
CA ARG A 286 12.49 8.48 10.97
C ARG A 286 11.05 8.22 11.42
N ARG A 287 10.63 6.95 11.40
CA ARG A 287 9.22 6.54 11.62
C ARG A 287 8.86 6.12 13.05
N ASN A 288 9.84 5.98 13.95
CA ASN A 288 9.61 5.60 15.35
C ASN A 288 9.98 6.76 16.30
N LEU A 289 8.98 7.57 16.67
CA LEU A 289 9.07 8.45 17.83
C LEU A 289 8.11 7.94 18.92
N ALA A 290 8.24 6.67 19.28
CA ALA A 290 7.72 6.16 20.53
C ALA A 290 8.90 6.07 21.49
N GLY A 291 8.93 6.97 22.48
CA GLY A 291 9.89 6.93 23.59
C GLY A 291 10.84 8.10 23.64
N ALA A 292 10.44 9.10 24.43
CA ALA A 292 11.24 9.91 25.37
C ALA A 292 10.78 11.37 25.35
N ALA A 293 9.69 11.65 26.06
CA ALA A 293 9.61 12.89 26.81
C ALA A 293 9.83 12.51 28.29
N PRO A 294 10.53 13.35 29.08
CA PRO A 294 10.70 13.11 30.51
C PRO A 294 9.35 13.07 31.25
#